data_AF-A0A944A6T9-F1
#
_entry.id   AF-A0A944A6T9-F1
#
_cell.length_a   1.000
_cell.length_b   1.000
_cell.length_c   1.000
_cell.angle_alpha   90.00
_cell.angle_beta   90.00
_cell.angle_gamma   90.00
#
_symmetry.space_group_name_H-M   'P 1'
#
loop_
_entity.id
_entity.type
_entity.pdbx_description
1 polymer ?
#
loop_
_entity_poly.entity_id
_entity_poly.type
_entity_poly.pdbx_seq_one_letter_code
_entity_poly.pdbx_strand_id
1 'polypeptide(L)'
;LGKCEDGSLVILHSTPSDSINGQGGGGVQINGVGESKDCQAVKLAEEYMSKYYPQWWDRYHEVYKNFDNYTKYEGENAGKFSWDLKNTLADPDGYANMSADEILADLFDTYHGEAVYLGVNGYGDRNTNWDHKPTFQHQFFVDGDVRTFTVNDEKDYSLQNQLMEGYVYDIDVTANEVTDVELKDKGHSNVVMGEVTAIGNDTITVDGKTLNTANAKTYEITSKAGGSSVKDATVKVGDTVKVMVNGDQAKTVYKTFVAEEYKAPVSGTPGEKTLKNFLATALTPVGTSLYVYGGSWDWQDVNSSNQSMTIGLSQSWIDFFQSQDANYTYKYNADHSESYYPHEQWNQYYYAGIDCSAFVGWSVYNTMHTTNGSVANGDKGYVMSATQQAKNFANEQGWGTWEQKAPFKPEDFKTGDIFSMNGHVWICLGKCEDGSLVILHSTPSDSINGQGGGG
;
A
#
# COMPACT_ATOMS: atom_id res chain seq x y z
N LEU A 1 31.23 -4.36 6.15
CA LEU A 1 29.86 -4.89 6.06
C LEU A 1 29.44 -5.33 7.45
N GLY A 2 30.06 -6.35 8.04
CA GLY A 2 29.77 -6.68 9.45
C GLY A 2 30.81 -7.60 10.09
N LYS A 3 30.54 -7.99 11.33
CA LYS A 3 31.31 -8.99 12.07
C LYS A 3 30.58 -10.34 12.01
N CYS A 4 31.32 -11.41 11.78
CA CYS A 4 30.86 -12.80 11.83
C CYS A 4 30.89 -13.35 13.27
N GLU A 5 30.19 -14.45 13.52
CA GLU A 5 30.16 -15.10 14.84
C GLU A 5 31.55 -15.57 15.29
N ASP A 6 32.35 -16.07 14.35
CA ASP A 6 33.73 -16.50 14.59
C ASP A 6 34.73 -15.35 14.81
N GLY A 7 34.25 -14.10 14.78
CA GLY A 7 35.07 -12.90 14.96
C GLY A 7 35.72 -12.36 13.70
N SER A 8 35.61 -13.06 12.56
CA SER A 8 36.06 -12.55 11.26
C SER A 8 35.18 -11.40 10.78
N LEU A 9 35.68 -10.60 9.84
CA LEU A 9 35.01 -9.41 9.33
C LEU A 9 34.75 -9.54 7.83
N VAL A 10 33.53 -9.23 7.40
CA VAL A 10 33.25 -9.00 5.97
C VAL A 10 33.46 -7.53 5.68
N ILE A 11 34.33 -7.22 4.71
CA ILE A 11 34.63 -5.86 4.28
C ILE A 11 34.30 -5.67 2.79
N LEU A 12 34.12 -4.41 2.40
CA LEU A 12 34.13 -3.97 1.00
C LEU A 12 35.35 -3.08 0.82
N HIS A 13 36.24 -3.41 -0.11
CA HIS A 13 37.41 -2.57 -0.34
C HIS A 13 37.95 -2.69 -1.77
N SER A 14 38.80 -1.76 -2.18
CA SER A 14 39.52 -1.83 -3.45
C SER A 14 40.99 -2.14 -3.20
N THR A 15 41.41 -3.38 -3.41
CA THR A 15 42.83 -3.76 -3.38
C THR A 15 43.23 -4.55 -4.61
N PRO A 16 44.49 -4.42 -5.07
CA PRO A 16 45.02 -5.31 -6.10
C PRO A 16 44.85 -6.75 -5.62
N SER A 17 43.96 -7.46 -6.31
CA SER A 17 43.77 -8.89 -6.14
C SER A 17 44.26 -9.58 -7.39
N ASP A 18 44.91 -10.73 -7.19
CA ASP A 18 45.41 -11.53 -8.29
C ASP A 18 44.23 -12.12 -9.05
N SER A 19 44.28 -11.97 -10.37
CA SER A 19 43.38 -12.71 -11.25
C SER A 19 43.71 -14.20 -11.20
N ILE A 20 42.81 -15.02 -11.75
CA ILE A 20 43.03 -16.46 -11.96
C ILE A 20 44.33 -16.78 -12.72
N ASN A 21 44.88 -15.84 -13.48
CA ASN A 21 46.13 -15.98 -14.24
C ASN A 21 47.36 -15.42 -13.50
N GLY A 22 47.23 -15.11 -12.21
CA GLY A 22 48.31 -14.55 -11.38
C GLY A 22 48.72 -13.13 -11.76
N GLN A 23 47.88 -12.41 -12.49
CA GLN A 23 48.10 -10.99 -12.81
C GLN A 23 47.26 -10.14 -11.86
N GLY A 24 47.92 -9.32 -11.04
CA GLY A 24 47.28 -8.37 -10.15
C GLY A 24 46.49 -7.31 -10.94
N GLY A 25 45.33 -6.93 -10.44
CA GLY A 25 44.50 -5.88 -11.08
C GLY A 25 43.07 -5.77 -10.56
N GLY A 26 42.69 -6.57 -9.56
CA GLY A 26 41.39 -6.46 -8.91
C GLY A 26 41.14 -5.06 -8.30
N GLY A 27 39.86 -4.72 -8.18
CA GLY A 27 39.33 -3.45 -7.70
C GLY A 27 38.39 -3.67 -6.51
N VAL A 28 37.24 -2.99 -6.50
CA VAL A 28 36.27 -3.09 -5.40
C VAL A 28 35.62 -4.48 -5.37
N GLN A 29 35.70 -5.16 -4.23
CA GLN A 29 35.05 -6.46 -4.03
C GLN A 29 34.74 -6.71 -2.54
N ILE A 30 33.90 -7.72 -2.28
CA ILE A 30 33.63 -8.23 -0.92
C ILE A 30 34.79 -9.16 -0.53
N ASN A 31 35.34 -8.95 0.66
CA ASN A 31 36.45 -9.74 1.20
C ASN A 31 36.15 -10.21 2.63
N GLY A 32 36.62 -11.41 2.96
CA GLY A 32 36.70 -11.89 4.33
C GLY A 32 38.05 -11.54 4.96
N VAL A 33 38.02 -10.98 6.17
CA VAL A 33 39.20 -10.69 6.98
C VAL A 33 39.18 -11.56 8.24
N GLY A 34 40.19 -12.39 8.43
CA GLY A 34 40.25 -13.29 9.59
C GLY A 34 41.64 -13.88 9.82
N GLU A 35 41.74 -14.82 10.75
CA GLU A 35 43.00 -15.51 11.05
C GLU A 35 43.40 -16.52 9.96
N SER A 36 42.42 -17.09 9.25
CA SER A 36 42.63 -18.08 8.19
C SER A 36 41.65 -17.92 7.03
N LYS A 37 41.93 -18.60 5.91
CA LYS A 37 41.03 -18.69 4.75
C LYS A 37 39.71 -19.40 5.04
N ASP A 38 39.65 -20.19 6.12
CA ASP A 38 38.49 -21.03 6.45
C ASP A 38 37.43 -20.30 7.29
N CYS A 39 37.66 -19.03 7.63
CA CYS A 39 36.74 -18.25 8.45
C CYS A 39 35.40 -17.99 7.75
N GLN A 40 34.37 -17.71 8.55
CA GLN A 40 33.00 -17.45 8.09
C GLN A 40 32.95 -16.29 7.08
N ALA A 41 33.68 -15.20 7.34
CA ALA A 41 33.66 -14.05 6.45
C ALA A 41 34.19 -14.34 5.04
N VAL A 42 35.17 -15.25 4.91
CA VAL A 42 35.69 -15.66 3.59
C VAL A 42 34.63 -16.46 2.85
N LYS A 43 33.97 -17.42 3.53
CA LYS A 43 32.88 -18.21 2.92
C LYS A 43 31.72 -17.33 2.44
N LEU A 44 31.32 -16.35 3.25
CA LEU A 44 30.32 -15.36 2.86
C LEU A 44 30.78 -14.54 1.65
N ALA A 45 32.03 -14.07 1.65
CA ALA A 45 32.57 -13.33 0.51
C ALA A 45 32.59 -14.18 -0.77
N GLU A 46 32.99 -15.46 -0.70
CA GLU A 46 32.99 -16.39 -1.84
C GLU A 46 31.57 -16.66 -2.36
N GLU A 47 30.62 -16.92 -1.46
CA GLU A 47 29.22 -17.16 -1.79
C GLU A 47 28.62 -15.96 -2.53
N TYR A 48 28.73 -14.77 -1.94
CA TYR A 48 28.09 -13.58 -2.50
C TYR A 48 28.80 -13.09 -3.77
N MET A 49 30.14 -13.15 -3.82
CA MET A 49 30.88 -12.78 -5.02
C MET A 49 30.61 -13.72 -6.19
N SER A 50 30.54 -15.03 -5.95
CA SER A 50 30.25 -16.01 -7.01
C SER A 50 28.79 -15.94 -7.49
N LYS A 51 27.84 -15.78 -6.56
CA LYS A 51 26.40 -15.74 -6.87
C LYS A 51 25.97 -14.45 -7.57
N TYR A 52 26.37 -13.29 -7.03
CA TYR A 52 25.84 -12.00 -7.48
C TYR A 52 26.79 -11.25 -8.44
N TYR A 53 28.08 -11.58 -8.47
CA TYR A 53 29.06 -10.94 -9.35
C TYR A 53 29.87 -11.95 -10.21
N PRO A 54 29.21 -12.85 -10.96
CA PRO A 54 29.88 -13.96 -11.64
C PRO A 54 30.93 -13.53 -12.66
N GLN A 55 30.69 -12.45 -13.41
CA GLN A 55 31.67 -11.94 -14.38
C GLN A 55 32.97 -11.43 -13.73
N TRP A 56 32.88 -10.97 -12.47
CA TRP A 56 34.05 -10.60 -11.68
C TRP A 56 34.71 -11.84 -11.12
N TRP A 57 33.90 -12.72 -10.53
CA TRP A 57 34.34 -13.98 -9.95
C TRP A 57 35.15 -14.83 -10.94
N ASP A 58 34.71 -14.92 -12.21
CA ASP A 58 35.43 -15.60 -13.29
C ASP A 58 36.87 -15.11 -13.50
N ARG A 59 37.17 -13.88 -13.07
CA ARG A 59 38.49 -13.26 -13.20
C ARG A 59 39.27 -13.21 -11.90
N TYR A 60 38.62 -13.01 -10.75
CA TYR A 60 39.25 -12.76 -9.45
C TYR A 60 38.57 -13.57 -8.34
N HIS A 61 39.28 -14.56 -7.77
CA HIS A 61 38.77 -15.46 -6.73
C HIS A 61 39.35 -15.19 -5.33
N GLU A 62 40.47 -14.45 -5.22
CA GLU A 62 41.13 -14.26 -3.92
C GLU A 62 40.37 -13.23 -3.07
N VAL A 63 39.52 -13.72 -2.17
CA VAL A 63 38.69 -12.90 -1.27
C VAL A 63 39.14 -12.91 0.20
N TYR A 64 40.25 -13.58 0.53
CA TYR A 64 40.81 -13.58 1.89
C TYR A 64 41.82 -12.46 2.14
N LYS A 65 41.76 -11.87 3.34
CA LYS A 65 42.83 -11.04 3.92
C LYS A 65 43.11 -11.49 5.36
N ASN A 66 44.38 -11.60 5.72
CA ASN A 66 44.77 -11.90 7.09
C ASN A 66 44.55 -10.66 7.99
N PHE A 67 43.91 -10.84 9.14
CA PHE A 67 43.55 -9.74 10.04
C PHE A 67 44.77 -8.90 10.46
N ASP A 68 45.78 -9.53 11.06
CA ASP A 68 46.96 -8.82 11.58
C ASP A 68 47.67 -7.99 10.51
N ASN A 69 47.85 -8.57 9.32
CA ASN A 69 48.47 -7.86 8.20
C ASN A 69 47.59 -6.70 7.70
N TYR A 70 46.28 -6.91 7.65
CA TYR A 70 45.35 -5.97 7.04
C TYR A 70 44.94 -4.83 7.99
N THR A 71 45.11 -5.01 9.29
CA THR A 71 44.91 -3.98 10.32
C THR A 71 46.21 -3.37 10.82
N LYS A 72 47.37 -3.80 10.29
CA LYS A 72 48.66 -3.20 10.65
C LYS A 72 48.76 -1.78 10.10
N TYR A 73 49.15 -0.84 10.95
CA TYR A 73 49.39 0.55 10.57
C TYR A 73 50.62 1.13 11.27
N GLU A 74 51.21 2.16 10.67
CA GLU A 74 52.32 2.93 11.21
C GLU A 74 52.07 4.43 10.94
N GLY A 75 52.66 5.30 11.77
CA GLY A 75 52.52 6.75 11.65
C GLY A 75 51.30 7.33 12.38
N GLU A 76 51.34 8.65 12.63
CA GLU A 76 50.36 9.35 13.48
C GLU A 76 48.99 9.58 12.81
N ASN A 77 48.91 9.41 11.49
CA ASN A 77 47.71 9.70 10.69
C ASN A 77 46.87 8.46 10.36
N ALA A 78 47.28 7.26 10.77
CA ALA A 78 46.57 6.02 10.48
C ALA A 78 45.75 5.54 11.69
N GLY A 79 44.55 4.99 11.43
CA GLY A 79 43.65 4.53 12.48
C GLY A 79 42.29 4.10 11.96
N LYS A 80 41.39 3.76 12.89
CA LYS A 80 39.99 3.39 12.59
C LYS A 80 39.08 4.60 12.78
N PHE A 81 38.24 4.88 11.80
CA PHE A 81 37.12 5.81 11.91
C PHE A 81 35.82 5.05 12.25
N SER A 82 34.90 5.69 12.98
CA SER A 82 33.54 5.21 13.21
C SER A 82 32.56 6.37 13.02
N TRP A 83 31.46 6.15 12.31
CA TRP A 83 30.45 7.17 12.07
C TRP A 83 29.73 7.57 13.36
N ASP A 84 29.34 8.85 13.46
CA ASP A 84 28.36 9.30 14.44
C ASP A 84 26.96 8.97 13.94
N LEU A 85 26.39 7.89 14.47
CA LEU A 85 25.08 7.37 14.04
C LEU A 85 23.89 8.19 14.54
N LYS A 86 24.12 9.19 15.40
CA LYS A 86 23.05 10.06 15.92
C LYS A 86 22.92 11.35 15.12
N ASN A 87 24.04 11.91 14.68
CA ASN A 87 24.07 13.26 14.11
C ASN A 87 24.55 13.33 12.66
N THR A 88 25.29 12.32 12.16
CA THR A 88 25.88 12.36 10.81
C THR A 88 25.29 11.33 9.87
N LEU A 89 25.16 10.08 10.31
CA LEU A 89 24.66 8.98 9.49
C LEU A 89 23.66 8.15 10.30
N ALA A 90 22.37 8.47 10.20
CA ALA A 90 21.33 7.75 10.95
C ALA A 90 21.33 6.26 10.60
N ASP A 91 21.07 5.42 11.60
CA ASP A 91 20.92 3.96 11.48
C ASP A 91 19.51 3.54 11.97
N PRO A 92 18.44 3.91 11.24
CA PRO A 92 17.07 3.59 11.65
C PRO A 92 16.79 2.08 11.62
N ASP A 93 17.47 1.34 10.73
CA ASP A 93 17.27 -0.09 10.51
C ASP A 93 18.14 -0.97 11.43
N GLY A 94 18.98 -0.35 12.27
CA GLY A 94 19.77 -1.05 13.29
C GLY A 94 20.92 -1.90 12.75
N TYR A 95 21.41 -1.59 11.55
CA TYR A 95 22.50 -2.30 10.87
C TYR A 95 23.78 -2.34 11.71
N ALA A 96 24.02 -1.34 12.57
CA ALA A 96 25.20 -1.33 13.44
C ALA A 96 25.23 -2.50 14.44
N ASN A 97 24.09 -3.16 14.70
CA ASN A 97 23.97 -4.30 15.60
C ASN A 97 23.83 -5.65 14.89
N MET A 98 23.74 -5.67 13.56
CA MET A 98 23.60 -6.90 12.77
C MET A 98 24.94 -7.60 12.54
N SER A 99 24.88 -8.91 12.37
CA SER A 99 26.00 -9.73 11.89
C SER A 99 26.29 -9.50 10.40
N ALA A 100 27.46 -9.96 9.94
CA ALA A 100 27.85 -9.81 8.54
C ALA A 100 26.93 -10.55 7.56
N ASP A 101 26.45 -11.73 7.94
CA ASP A 101 25.52 -12.55 7.16
C ASP A 101 24.12 -11.95 7.11
N GLU A 102 23.61 -11.41 8.22
CA GLU A 102 22.33 -10.66 8.22
C GLU A 102 22.41 -9.45 7.28
N ILE A 103 23.49 -8.66 7.36
CA ILE A 103 23.68 -7.49 6.50
C ILE A 103 23.79 -7.89 5.02
N LEU A 104 24.56 -8.93 4.70
CA LEU A 104 24.69 -9.40 3.33
C LEU A 104 23.37 -9.98 2.80
N ALA A 105 22.65 -10.74 3.63
CA ALA A 105 21.36 -11.27 3.25
C ALA A 105 20.38 -10.15 2.92
N ASP A 106 20.29 -9.14 3.79
CA ASP A 106 19.38 -8.00 3.61
C ASP A 106 19.73 -7.17 2.37
N LEU A 107 21.02 -6.81 2.20
CA LEU A 107 21.47 -5.98 1.08
C LEU A 107 21.33 -6.65 -0.29
N PHE A 108 21.29 -7.99 -0.34
CA PHE A 108 21.17 -8.76 -1.58
C PHE A 108 19.84 -9.55 -1.66
N ASP A 109 18.89 -9.26 -0.76
CA ASP A 109 17.54 -9.80 -0.85
C ASP A 109 16.81 -9.03 -1.95
N THR A 110 16.70 -9.68 -3.10
CA THR A 110 15.78 -9.28 -4.15
C THR A 110 14.64 -10.29 -4.13
N TYR A 111 13.42 -9.81 -3.95
CA TYR A 111 12.23 -10.65 -3.99
C TYR A 111 11.34 -10.20 -5.15
N HIS A 112 10.93 -11.13 -6.00
CA HIS A 112 9.84 -10.92 -6.95
C HIS A 112 8.81 -12.00 -6.70
N GLY A 113 7.61 -11.61 -6.27
CA GLY A 113 6.59 -12.60 -6.00
C GLY A 113 5.35 -12.07 -5.30
N GLU A 114 4.53 -13.01 -4.89
CA GLU A 114 3.20 -12.78 -4.37
C GLU A 114 3.27 -12.42 -2.88
N ALA A 115 2.59 -11.34 -2.51
CA ALA A 115 2.53 -10.88 -1.13
C ALA A 115 1.12 -10.39 -0.77
N VAL A 116 0.71 -10.58 0.48
CA VAL A 116 -0.48 -9.92 1.04
C VAL A 116 -0.01 -8.71 1.84
N TYR A 117 -0.50 -7.51 1.52
CA TYR A 117 -0.17 -6.32 2.31
C TYR A 117 -0.96 -6.33 3.62
N LEU A 118 -0.27 -6.23 4.75
CA LEU A 118 -0.86 -6.35 6.09
C LEU A 118 -1.04 -5.02 6.80
N GLY A 119 -0.48 -3.94 6.26
CA GLY A 119 -0.56 -2.59 6.82
C GLY A 119 0.78 -2.04 7.32
N VAL A 120 0.78 -0.83 7.85
CA VAL A 120 1.95 -0.23 8.50
C VAL A 120 2.12 -0.82 9.90
N ASN A 121 3.34 -1.30 10.17
CA ASN A 121 3.73 -1.79 11.48
C ASN A 121 3.60 -0.68 12.53
N GLY A 122 2.82 -0.93 13.58
CA GLY A 122 2.60 0.04 14.65
C GLY A 122 1.69 1.21 14.25
N TYR A 123 0.75 1.01 13.31
CA TYR A 123 -0.31 1.99 13.02
C TYR A 123 -1.00 2.46 14.32
N GLY A 124 -1.15 3.79 14.48
CA GLY A 124 -1.74 4.41 15.66
C GLY A 124 -0.78 4.63 16.83
N ASP A 125 0.50 4.24 16.72
CA ASP A 125 1.56 4.64 17.64
C ASP A 125 2.03 6.08 17.35
N ARG A 126 2.57 6.76 18.36
CA ARG A 126 3.17 8.09 18.26
C ARG A 126 4.30 8.15 17.22
N ASN A 127 5.00 7.04 16.98
CA ASN A 127 6.10 6.98 16.01
C ASN A 127 5.64 6.76 14.56
N THR A 128 4.38 6.41 14.33
CA THR A 128 3.76 6.30 13.00
C THR A 128 2.86 7.51 12.75
N ASN A 129 3.47 8.69 12.71
CA ASN A 129 2.79 9.96 12.47
C ASN A 129 3.15 10.56 11.11
N TRP A 130 2.40 11.60 10.73
CA TRP A 130 2.56 12.32 9.47
C TRP A 130 4.01 12.60 9.02
N ASP A 131 4.84 13.11 9.93
CA ASP A 131 6.20 13.57 9.61
C ASP A 131 7.17 12.41 9.30
N HIS A 132 6.77 11.17 9.59
CA HIS A 132 7.62 9.97 9.48
C HIS A 132 7.16 9.00 8.39
N LYS A 133 6.18 9.38 7.54
CA LYS A 133 5.66 8.53 6.45
C LYS A 133 6.76 7.88 5.56
N PRO A 134 7.84 8.58 5.16
CA PRO A 134 8.92 7.98 4.38
C PRO A 134 9.65 6.82 5.07
N THR A 135 9.65 6.79 6.41
CA THR A 135 10.36 5.78 7.20
C THR A 135 9.42 4.73 7.79
N PHE A 136 8.15 4.69 7.34
CA PHE A 136 7.21 3.69 7.80
C PHE A 136 7.66 2.30 7.41
N GLN A 137 7.46 1.37 8.34
CA GLN A 137 7.77 -0.03 8.16
C GLN A 137 6.48 -0.74 7.78
N HIS A 138 6.44 -1.35 6.61
CA HIS A 138 5.25 -1.95 6.01
C HIS A 138 5.31 -3.47 6.12
N GLN A 139 4.23 -4.09 6.59
CA GLN A 139 4.17 -5.54 6.78
C GLN A 139 3.54 -6.22 5.57
N PHE A 140 4.18 -7.30 5.13
CA PHE A 140 3.71 -8.15 4.04
C PHE A 140 3.76 -9.62 4.46
N PHE A 141 2.76 -10.39 4.11
CA PHE A 141 2.84 -11.85 4.20
C PHE A 141 3.44 -12.38 2.90
N VAL A 142 4.61 -13.01 2.99
CA VAL A 142 5.41 -13.51 1.87
C VAL A 142 5.76 -14.97 2.14
N ASP A 143 5.32 -15.86 1.25
CA ASP A 143 5.68 -17.29 1.23
C ASP A 143 5.41 -18.12 2.50
N GLY A 144 4.62 -17.62 3.45
CA GLY A 144 4.35 -18.28 4.73
C GLY A 144 4.72 -17.46 5.95
N ASP A 145 5.49 -16.38 5.77
CA ASP A 145 6.04 -15.57 6.83
C ASP A 145 5.64 -14.10 6.70
N VAL A 146 5.54 -13.41 7.84
CA VAL A 146 5.38 -11.95 7.85
C VAL A 146 6.74 -11.31 7.75
N ARG A 147 6.96 -10.52 6.71
CA ARG A 147 8.15 -9.70 6.48
C ARG A 147 7.81 -8.22 6.60
N THR A 148 8.82 -7.42 6.93
CA THR A 148 8.69 -5.98 7.08
C THR A 148 9.65 -5.31 6.11
N PHE A 149 9.14 -4.40 5.29
CA PHE A 149 9.88 -3.68 4.25
C PHE A 149 9.66 -2.17 4.40
N THR A 150 10.59 -1.36 3.92
CA THR A 150 10.24 0.01 3.50
C THR A 150 9.51 -0.05 2.15
N VAL A 151 8.80 1.03 1.80
CA VAL A 151 8.17 1.15 0.48
C VAL A 151 8.71 2.41 -0.15
N ASN A 152 9.21 2.30 -1.39
CA ASN A 152 9.77 3.43 -2.11
C ASN A 152 8.73 4.57 -2.20
N ASP A 153 9.10 5.75 -1.73
CA ASP A 153 8.21 6.91 -1.62
C ASP A 153 8.35 7.90 -2.80
N GLU A 154 9.13 7.54 -3.83
CA GLU A 154 9.31 8.38 -5.00
C GLU A 154 7.98 8.63 -5.73
N LYS A 155 7.95 9.76 -6.45
CA LYS A 155 6.80 10.20 -7.26
C LYS A 155 5.53 10.33 -6.44
N ASP A 156 5.62 11.09 -5.34
CA ASP A 156 4.51 11.34 -4.43
C ASP A 156 3.89 10.01 -3.94
N TYR A 157 4.69 9.21 -3.22
CA TYR A 157 4.29 7.93 -2.60
C TYR A 157 3.42 7.06 -3.53
N SER A 158 3.88 6.92 -4.77
CA SER A 158 3.10 6.29 -5.85
C SER A 158 2.76 4.83 -5.57
N LEU A 159 3.63 4.11 -4.86
CA LEU A 159 3.41 2.71 -4.47
C LEU A 159 2.44 2.61 -3.28
N GLN A 160 2.63 3.44 -2.25
CA GLN A 160 1.79 3.48 -1.05
C GLN A 160 0.34 3.83 -1.42
N ASN A 161 0.14 4.70 -2.41
CA ASN A 161 -1.19 5.03 -2.95
C ASN A 161 -1.93 3.85 -3.62
N GLN A 162 -1.26 2.71 -3.81
CA GLN A 162 -1.85 1.48 -4.37
C GLN A 162 -2.09 0.39 -3.31
N LEU A 163 -1.44 0.50 -2.14
CA LEU A 163 -1.44 -0.53 -1.12
C LEU A 163 -2.71 -0.46 -0.25
N MET A 164 -3.47 -1.55 -0.25
CA MET A 164 -4.72 -1.71 0.47
C MET A 164 -4.59 -2.92 1.39
N GLU A 165 -4.87 -2.71 2.67
CA GLU A 165 -4.69 -3.73 3.70
C GLU A 165 -5.57 -4.95 3.41
N GLY A 166 -4.97 -6.15 3.47
CA GLY A 166 -5.63 -7.43 3.19
C GLY A 166 -5.73 -7.78 1.69
N TYR A 167 -5.21 -6.94 0.79
CA TYR A 167 -5.17 -7.24 -0.63
C TYR A 167 -3.87 -7.95 -1.02
N VAL A 168 -3.93 -8.67 -2.15
CA VAL A 168 -2.82 -9.48 -2.68
C VAL A 168 -2.17 -8.76 -3.85
N TYR A 169 -0.85 -8.77 -3.89
CA TYR A 169 -0.02 -8.10 -4.88
C TYR A 169 1.06 -9.04 -5.40
N ASP A 170 1.52 -8.84 -6.63
CA ASP A 170 2.91 -9.17 -6.95
C ASP A 170 3.76 -7.93 -6.57
N ILE A 171 4.90 -8.15 -5.90
CA ILE A 171 5.81 -7.08 -5.48
C ILE A 171 7.23 -7.37 -5.95
N ASP A 172 7.95 -6.30 -6.27
CA ASP A 172 9.42 -6.30 -6.37
C ASP A 172 9.99 -5.68 -5.10
N VAL A 173 10.95 -6.36 -4.49
CA VAL A 173 11.74 -5.86 -3.36
C VAL A 173 13.21 -5.87 -3.78
N THR A 174 13.91 -4.79 -3.49
CA THR A 174 15.37 -4.70 -3.64
C THR A 174 15.94 -4.06 -2.38
N ALA A 175 16.89 -4.72 -1.73
CA ALA A 175 17.54 -4.21 -0.51
C ALA A 175 16.53 -3.78 0.57
N ASN A 176 15.59 -4.69 0.87
CA ASN A 176 14.51 -4.51 1.86
C ASN A 176 13.52 -3.35 1.60
N GLU A 177 13.54 -2.77 0.39
CA GLU A 177 12.59 -1.76 -0.07
C GLU A 177 11.70 -2.31 -1.17
N VAL A 178 10.38 -2.14 -1.04
CA VAL A 178 9.42 -2.44 -2.13
C VAL A 178 9.56 -1.38 -3.21
N THR A 179 9.93 -1.81 -4.41
CA THR A 179 10.20 -0.96 -5.58
C THR A 179 9.13 -1.03 -6.66
N ASP A 180 8.27 -2.06 -6.65
CA ASP A 180 7.10 -2.16 -7.53
C ASP A 180 5.97 -2.93 -6.86
N VAL A 181 4.73 -2.59 -7.22
CA VAL A 181 3.52 -3.29 -6.74
C VAL A 181 2.51 -3.44 -7.87
N GLU A 182 1.98 -4.65 -8.03
CA GLU A 182 0.90 -4.95 -8.97
C GLU A 182 -0.24 -5.65 -8.24
N LEU A 183 -1.38 -4.96 -8.10
CA LEU A 183 -2.57 -5.51 -7.44
C LEU A 183 -3.08 -6.75 -8.20
N LYS A 184 -3.29 -7.86 -7.49
CA LYS A 184 -3.90 -9.07 -8.02
C LYS A 184 -5.35 -9.17 -7.60
N ASP A 185 -6.23 -8.80 -8.51
CA ASP A 185 -7.67 -8.77 -8.26
C ASP A 185 -8.51 -9.15 -9.48
N LYS A 186 -9.83 -9.08 -9.32
CA LYS A 186 -10.80 -9.35 -10.39
C LYS A 186 -10.41 -8.65 -11.69
N GLY A 187 -10.43 -9.41 -12.79
CA GLY A 187 -10.06 -8.93 -14.13
C GLY A 187 -8.61 -9.20 -14.54
N HIS A 188 -7.74 -9.61 -13.61
CA HIS A 188 -6.39 -10.06 -13.94
C HIS A 188 -6.42 -11.51 -14.45
N SER A 189 -5.62 -11.80 -15.50
CA SER A 189 -5.63 -13.10 -16.18
C SER A 189 -5.13 -14.27 -15.33
N ASN A 190 -4.34 -13.97 -14.30
CA ASN A 190 -3.76 -14.91 -13.36
C ASN A 190 -4.51 -14.97 -12.02
N VAL A 191 -5.75 -14.46 -11.97
CA VAL A 191 -6.61 -14.48 -10.76
C VAL A 191 -7.96 -15.11 -11.10
N VAL A 192 -8.38 -16.08 -10.30
CA VAL A 192 -9.76 -16.61 -10.30
C VAL A 192 -10.33 -16.42 -8.90
N MET A 193 -11.51 -15.81 -8.78
CA MET A 193 -12.09 -15.55 -7.47
C MET A 193 -13.60 -15.72 -7.46
N GLY A 194 -14.14 -16.10 -6.31
CA GLY A 194 -15.58 -16.37 -6.13
C GLY A 194 -15.82 -17.45 -5.09
N GLU A 195 -17.06 -17.94 -5.03
CA GLU A 195 -17.44 -19.05 -4.16
C GLU A 195 -16.90 -20.40 -4.67
N VAL A 196 -16.39 -21.21 -3.75
CA VAL A 196 -16.04 -22.61 -3.99
C VAL A 196 -17.33 -23.43 -4.13
N THR A 197 -17.60 -23.92 -5.33
CA THR A 197 -18.83 -24.67 -5.66
C THR A 197 -18.66 -26.18 -5.63
N ALA A 198 -17.42 -26.68 -5.76
CA ALA A 198 -17.11 -28.11 -5.68
C ALA A 198 -15.66 -28.32 -5.23
N ILE A 199 -15.40 -29.44 -4.54
CA ILE A 199 -14.06 -29.88 -4.12
C ILE A 199 -13.87 -31.34 -4.54
N GLY A 200 -12.73 -31.63 -5.16
CA GLY A 200 -12.24 -32.98 -5.47
C GLY A 200 -10.95 -33.30 -4.70
N ASN A 201 -10.25 -34.38 -5.06
CA ASN A 201 -9.04 -34.81 -4.34
C ASN A 201 -7.93 -33.75 -4.32
N ASP A 202 -7.66 -33.10 -5.46
CA ASP A 202 -6.68 -32.02 -5.61
C ASP A 202 -7.25 -30.92 -6.51
N THR A 203 -8.55 -30.64 -6.37
CA THR A 203 -9.21 -29.64 -7.22
C THR A 203 -10.27 -28.87 -6.46
N ILE A 204 -10.45 -27.61 -6.84
CA ILE A 204 -11.59 -26.78 -6.42
C ILE A 204 -12.25 -26.19 -7.65
N THR A 205 -13.57 -25.96 -7.60
CA THR A 205 -14.29 -25.24 -8.68
C THR A 205 -14.73 -23.87 -8.18
N VAL A 206 -14.23 -22.83 -8.83
CA VAL A 206 -14.46 -21.41 -8.49
C VAL A 206 -14.81 -20.68 -9.78
N ASP A 207 -15.87 -19.87 -9.77
CA ASP A 207 -16.34 -19.13 -10.96
C ASP A 207 -16.52 -20.04 -12.20
N GLY A 208 -17.06 -21.24 -11.99
CA GLY A 208 -17.27 -22.25 -13.03
C GLY A 208 -15.99 -22.90 -13.59
N LYS A 209 -14.80 -22.55 -13.10
CA LYS A 209 -13.52 -23.15 -13.50
C LYS A 209 -13.04 -24.15 -12.47
N THR A 210 -12.68 -25.35 -12.91
CA THR A 210 -12.03 -26.35 -12.04
C THR A 210 -10.51 -26.14 -12.06
N LEU A 211 -9.96 -25.81 -10.91
CA LEU A 211 -8.54 -25.51 -10.70
C LEU A 211 -7.87 -26.69 -10.00
N ASN A 212 -6.66 -27.06 -10.45
CA ASN A 212 -5.80 -28.03 -9.80
C ASN A 212 -5.08 -27.38 -8.61
N THR A 213 -5.29 -27.92 -7.42
CA THR A 213 -4.68 -27.43 -6.17
C THR A 213 -3.52 -28.30 -5.68
N ALA A 214 -3.07 -29.28 -6.48
CA ALA A 214 -1.90 -30.07 -6.13
C ALA A 214 -0.69 -29.15 -5.94
N ASN A 215 -0.07 -29.22 -4.76
CA ASN A 215 1.05 -28.37 -4.32
C ASN A 215 0.72 -26.89 -4.07
N ALA A 216 -0.55 -26.47 -4.18
CA ALA A 216 -0.94 -25.12 -3.83
C ALA A 216 -0.97 -24.96 -2.31
N LYS A 217 -0.46 -23.82 -1.82
CA LYS A 217 -0.65 -23.44 -0.42
C LYS A 217 -2.02 -22.79 -0.26
N THR A 218 -2.66 -22.99 0.90
CA THR A 218 -3.96 -22.40 1.21
C THR A 218 -3.84 -21.57 2.48
N TYR A 219 -4.24 -20.31 2.38
CA TYR A 219 -4.20 -19.36 3.48
C TYR A 219 -5.56 -18.69 3.66
N GLU A 220 -5.86 -18.23 4.87
CA GLU A 220 -7.00 -17.38 5.17
C GLU A 220 -6.51 -15.96 5.47
N ILE A 221 -7.03 -14.98 4.74
CA ILE A 221 -6.82 -13.56 5.00
C ILE A 221 -7.96 -13.07 5.87
N THR A 222 -7.64 -12.49 7.02
CA THR A 222 -8.61 -11.79 7.87
C THR A 222 -8.28 -10.31 7.88
N SER A 223 -9.12 -9.51 7.24
CA SER A 223 -8.99 -8.06 7.20
C SER A 223 -9.74 -7.39 8.35
N LYS A 224 -9.06 -6.54 9.10
CA LYS A 224 -9.63 -5.71 10.17
C LYS A 224 -8.79 -4.45 10.35
N ALA A 225 -9.37 -3.38 10.87
CA ALA A 225 -8.55 -2.25 11.30
C ALA A 225 -7.51 -2.70 12.35
N GLY A 226 -6.32 -2.10 12.31
CA GLY A 226 -5.17 -2.47 13.14
C GLY A 226 -4.25 -3.53 12.54
N GLY A 227 -4.47 -3.91 11.28
CA GLY A 227 -3.60 -4.82 10.55
C GLY A 227 -4.30 -6.13 10.19
N SER A 228 -4.15 -6.50 8.93
CA SER A 228 -4.68 -7.74 8.39
C SER A 228 -3.76 -8.91 8.79
N SER A 229 -4.34 -10.10 8.90
CA SER A 229 -3.57 -11.30 9.25
C SER A 229 -3.78 -12.43 8.26
N VAL A 230 -2.74 -13.24 8.08
CA VAL A 230 -2.76 -14.40 7.18
C VAL A 230 -2.32 -15.64 7.96
N LYS A 231 -3.04 -16.74 7.79
CA LYS A 231 -2.77 -18.02 8.47
C LYS A 231 -3.02 -19.19 7.53
N ASP A 232 -2.38 -20.33 7.80
CA ASP A 232 -2.70 -21.58 7.12
C ASP A 232 -4.19 -21.92 7.26
N ALA A 233 -4.79 -22.38 6.16
CA ALA A 233 -6.21 -22.67 6.11
C ALA A 233 -6.52 -23.87 5.21
N THR A 234 -7.79 -24.28 5.28
CA THR A 234 -8.40 -25.21 4.33
C THR A 234 -9.67 -24.57 3.78
N VAL A 235 -10.10 -25.01 2.61
CA VAL A 235 -11.32 -24.52 1.95
C VAL A 235 -12.43 -25.56 2.00
N LYS A 236 -13.67 -25.11 2.12
CA LYS A 236 -14.89 -25.92 1.97
C LYS A 236 -15.81 -25.31 0.90
N VAL A 237 -16.76 -26.10 0.41
CA VAL A 237 -17.83 -25.59 -0.46
C VAL A 237 -18.60 -24.48 0.28
N GLY A 238 -18.84 -23.38 -0.42
CA GLY A 238 -19.45 -22.16 0.13
C GLY A 238 -18.46 -21.13 0.68
N ASP A 239 -17.16 -21.45 0.80
CA ASP A 239 -16.15 -20.43 1.11
C ASP A 239 -15.91 -19.56 -0.12
N THR A 240 -15.67 -18.26 0.09
CA THR A 240 -15.14 -17.37 -0.95
C THR A 240 -13.62 -17.42 -0.97
N VAL A 241 -13.04 -17.45 -2.16
CA VAL A 241 -11.60 -17.53 -2.37
C VAL A 241 -11.13 -16.60 -3.48
N LYS A 242 -9.88 -16.14 -3.37
CA LYS A 242 -9.07 -15.57 -4.44
C LYS A 242 -7.92 -16.54 -4.71
N VAL A 243 -7.85 -17.06 -5.93
CA VAL A 243 -6.88 -18.08 -6.33
C VAL A 243 -5.93 -17.48 -7.34
N MET A 244 -4.64 -17.51 -7.03
CA MET A 244 -3.59 -17.15 -7.97
C MET A 244 -3.29 -18.36 -8.83
N VAL A 245 -3.33 -18.18 -10.16
CA VAL A 245 -3.30 -19.29 -11.11
C VAL A 245 -2.25 -19.11 -12.21
N ASN A 246 -1.75 -20.23 -12.70
CA ASN A 246 -1.03 -20.33 -13.97
C ASN A 246 -1.80 -21.32 -14.86
N GLY A 247 -2.68 -20.79 -15.73
CA GLY A 247 -3.69 -21.60 -16.42
C GLY A 247 -4.68 -22.19 -15.42
N ASP A 248 -4.85 -23.51 -15.45
CA ASP A 248 -5.74 -24.22 -14.52
C ASP A 248 -5.02 -24.67 -13.23
N GLN A 249 -3.72 -24.43 -13.11
CA GLN A 249 -2.95 -24.77 -11.91
C GLN A 249 -3.02 -23.62 -10.90
N ALA A 250 -3.53 -23.90 -9.70
CA ALA A 250 -3.46 -22.97 -8.58
C ALA A 250 -2.02 -22.92 -8.03
N LYS A 251 -1.51 -21.71 -7.82
CA LYS A 251 -0.26 -21.41 -7.09
C LYS A 251 -0.57 -21.26 -5.60
N THR A 252 -1.51 -20.38 -5.27
CA THR A 252 -1.94 -20.09 -3.90
C THR A 252 -3.45 -19.90 -3.87
N VAL A 253 -4.11 -20.43 -2.85
CA VAL A 253 -5.54 -20.25 -2.58
C VAL A 253 -5.69 -19.37 -1.34
N TYR A 254 -6.18 -18.15 -1.51
CA TYR A 254 -6.53 -17.27 -0.40
C TYR A 254 -8.02 -17.38 -0.11
N LYS A 255 -8.39 -18.02 0.99
CA LYS A 255 -9.72 -17.89 1.58
C LYS A 255 -9.86 -16.48 2.12
N THR A 256 -10.74 -15.68 1.50
CA THR A 256 -10.92 -14.27 1.84
C THR A 256 -12.29 -13.82 1.36
N PHE A 257 -12.75 -12.69 1.86
CA PHE A 257 -13.97 -12.06 1.39
C PHE A 257 -13.86 -11.72 -0.10
N VAL A 258 -14.91 -12.01 -0.87
CA VAL A 258 -15.05 -11.62 -2.27
C VAL A 258 -16.41 -10.95 -2.41
N ALA A 259 -16.41 -9.67 -2.78
CA ALA A 259 -17.64 -8.93 -2.98
C ALA A 259 -18.45 -9.48 -4.17
N GLU A 260 -19.76 -9.45 -4.02
CA GLU A 260 -20.68 -9.64 -5.15
C GLU A 260 -20.61 -8.43 -6.09
N GLU A 261 -20.90 -8.65 -7.38
CA GLU A 261 -21.01 -7.56 -8.34
C GLU A 261 -22.14 -6.60 -7.94
N TYR A 262 -21.80 -5.32 -7.85
CA TYR A 262 -22.77 -4.27 -7.60
C TYR A 262 -23.10 -3.50 -8.87
N LYS A 263 -24.40 -3.32 -9.13
CA LYS A 263 -24.91 -2.43 -10.17
C LYS A 263 -25.77 -1.36 -9.54
N ALA A 264 -25.28 -0.12 -9.60
CA ALA A 264 -26.03 1.02 -9.08
C ALA A 264 -27.40 1.17 -9.77
N PRO A 265 -28.45 1.50 -9.02
CA PRO A 265 -29.78 1.74 -9.59
C PRO A 265 -29.81 3.02 -10.44
N VAL A 266 -28.92 3.97 -10.15
CA VAL A 266 -28.71 5.21 -10.89
C VAL A 266 -27.22 5.37 -11.10
N SER A 267 -26.80 5.68 -12.32
CA SER A 267 -25.41 5.94 -12.67
C SER A 267 -25.34 7.01 -13.76
N GLY A 268 -24.27 7.81 -13.75
CA GLY A 268 -23.96 8.73 -14.85
C GLY A 268 -23.15 8.07 -15.97
N THR A 269 -23.01 8.78 -17.08
CA THR A 269 -22.07 8.52 -18.16
C THR A 269 -20.78 9.33 -17.93
N PRO A 270 -19.61 8.68 -17.83
CA PRO A 270 -18.34 9.37 -17.62
C PRO A 270 -18.09 10.47 -18.65
N GLY A 271 -17.66 11.64 -18.19
CA GLY A 271 -17.31 12.80 -19.04
C GLY A 271 -18.51 13.56 -19.65
N GLU A 272 -19.75 13.13 -19.40
CA GLU A 272 -20.94 13.86 -19.84
C GLU A 272 -21.23 15.06 -18.92
N LYS A 273 -20.95 16.27 -19.41
CA LYS A 273 -21.03 17.52 -18.62
C LYS A 273 -22.44 18.13 -18.62
N THR A 274 -23.42 17.39 -18.08
CA THR A 274 -24.79 17.87 -17.88
C THR A 274 -25.20 17.82 -16.41
N LEU A 275 -26.12 18.70 -15.98
CA LEU A 275 -26.62 18.70 -14.60
C LEU A 275 -27.28 17.37 -14.22
N LYS A 276 -28.06 16.78 -15.14
CA LYS A 276 -28.66 15.46 -14.94
C LYS A 276 -27.57 14.41 -14.72
N ASN A 277 -26.51 14.42 -15.54
CA ASN A 277 -25.44 13.46 -15.43
C ASN A 277 -24.67 13.62 -14.11
N PHE A 278 -24.35 14.84 -13.70
CA PHE A 278 -23.68 15.11 -12.42
C PHE A 278 -24.46 14.52 -11.23
N LEU A 279 -25.78 14.72 -11.18
CA LEU A 279 -26.62 14.16 -10.10
C LEU A 279 -26.75 12.64 -10.20
N ALA A 280 -26.86 12.09 -11.41
CA ALA A 280 -26.92 10.64 -11.61
C ALA A 280 -25.60 9.98 -11.19
N THR A 281 -24.45 10.59 -11.52
CA THR A 281 -23.13 10.19 -11.05
C THR A 281 -23.06 10.24 -9.53
N ALA A 282 -23.47 11.35 -8.90
CA ALA A 282 -23.46 11.51 -7.44
C ALA A 282 -24.38 10.51 -6.69
N LEU A 283 -25.39 9.93 -7.36
CA LEU A 283 -26.24 8.89 -6.79
C LEU A 283 -25.64 7.48 -6.88
N THR A 284 -24.60 7.26 -7.71
CA THR A 284 -24.00 5.93 -7.92
C THR A 284 -23.51 5.25 -6.62
N PRO A 285 -22.81 5.93 -5.69
CA PRO A 285 -22.30 5.30 -4.46
C PRO A 285 -23.36 5.14 -3.35
N VAL A 286 -24.56 5.71 -3.52
CA VAL A 286 -25.60 5.68 -2.49
C VAL A 286 -25.97 4.24 -2.14
N GLY A 287 -25.82 3.90 -0.86
CA GLY A 287 -26.12 2.56 -0.33
C GLY A 287 -25.08 1.49 -0.65
N THR A 288 -23.88 1.87 -1.12
CA THR A 288 -22.80 0.91 -1.42
C THR A 288 -21.39 1.41 -1.05
N SER A 289 -21.29 2.51 -0.31
CA SER A 289 -20.03 3.07 0.20
C SER A 289 -20.20 3.51 1.64
N LEU A 290 -19.17 3.35 2.47
CA LEU A 290 -19.18 3.78 3.87
C LEU A 290 -18.37 5.06 4.06
N TYR A 291 -18.75 5.83 5.08
CA TYR A 291 -17.96 6.97 5.52
C TYR A 291 -16.67 6.50 6.19
N VAL A 292 -15.56 7.08 5.75
CA VAL A 292 -14.24 6.99 6.39
C VAL A 292 -13.69 8.42 6.43
N TYR A 293 -13.25 8.90 7.59
CA TYR A 293 -12.69 10.26 7.68
C TYR A 293 -11.34 10.29 6.96
N GLY A 294 -11.13 11.19 6.01
CA GLY A 294 -9.96 11.14 5.11
C GLY A 294 -10.07 10.02 4.07
N GLY A 295 -11.24 9.38 3.96
CA GLY A 295 -11.53 8.40 2.93
C GLY A 295 -11.41 9.04 1.55
N SER A 296 -10.63 8.39 0.70
CA SER A 296 -10.33 8.70 -0.69
C SER A 296 -9.50 9.96 -0.93
N TRP A 297 -8.80 10.44 0.09
CA TRP A 297 -7.63 11.32 -0.06
C TRP A 297 -6.39 10.50 -0.45
N ASP A 298 -5.43 11.09 -1.15
CA ASP A 298 -4.15 10.43 -1.42
C ASP A 298 -3.37 10.13 -0.13
N TRP A 299 -2.36 9.25 -0.22
CA TRP A 299 -1.55 8.84 0.93
C TRP A 299 -0.94 10.05 1.67
N GLN A 300 -0.64 11.13 0.95
CA GLN A 300 -0.06 12.36 1.49
C GLN A 300 -1.11 13.35 1.97
N ASP A 301 -2.40 13.02 1.95
CA ASP A 301 -3.53 13.86 2.39
C ASP A 301 -3.47 15.30 1.85
N VAL A 302 -3.09 15.45 0.58
CA VAL A 302 -3.02 16.75 -0.12
C VAL A 302 -3.96 16.83 -1.32
N ASN A 303 -4.38 15.68 -1.86
CA ASN A 303 -5.24 15.62 -3.03
C ASN A 303 -6.02 14.29 -3.10
N SER A 304 -6.39 13.90 -4.31
CA SER A 304 -7.28 12.82 -4.66
C SER A 304 -6.53 11.51 -4.74
N SER A 305 -7.02 10.50 -4.03
CA SER A 305 -6.54 9.11 -4.19
C SER A 305 -6.86 8.54 -5.58
N ASN A 306 -6.21 7.42 -5.91
CA ASN A 306 -6.58 6.57 -7.04
C ASN A 306 -8.07 6.17 -7.01
N GLN A 307 -8.65 5.92 -5.83
CA GLN A 307 -10.06 5.58 -5.65
C GLN A 307 -10.98 6.73 -6.09
N SER A 308 -10.69 7.96 -5.67
CA SER A 308 -11.48 9.14 -6.06
C SER A 308 -11.32 9.53 -7.54
N MET A 309 -10.24 9.10 -8.18
CA MET A 309 -9.96 9.28 -9.61
C MET A 309 -10.32 8.05 -10.47
N THR A 310 -11.03 7.08 -9.89
CA THR A 310 -11.57 5.93 -10.64
C THR A 310 -12.86 6.33 -11.36
N ILE A 311 -12.97 5.95 -12.64
CA ILE A 311 -14.21 6.05 -13.41
C ILE A 311 -15.14 4.91 -13.01
N GLY A 312 -16.34 5.26 -12.56
CA GLY A 312 -17.22 4.34 -11.85
C GLY A 312 -16.86 4.23 -10.37
N LEU A 313 -17.52 3.30 -9.68
CA LEU A 313 -17.21 3.03 -8.28
C LEU A 313 -15.87 2.33 -8.16
N SER A 314 -15.07 2.74 -7.18
CA SER A 314 -13.87 1.99 -6.84
C SER A 314 -14.26 0.62 -6.27
N GLN A 315 -13.56 -0.43 -6.70
CA GLN A 315 -13.79 -1.79 -6.21
C GLN A 315 -13.56 -1.87 -4.69
N SER A 316 -12.59 -1.15 -4.15
CA SER A 316 -12.30 -1.16 -2.71
C SER A 316 -13.45 -0.61 -1.87
N TRP A 317 -14.26 0.31 -2.40
CA TRP A 317 -15.45 0.81 -1.68
C TRP A 317 -16.54 -0.26 -1.62
N ILE A 318 -16.72 -1.01 -2.71
CA ILE A 318 -17.69 -2.10 -2.78
C ILE A 318 -17.26 -3.24 -1.85
N ASP A 319 -15.98 -3.62 -1.91
CA ASP A 319 -15.40 -4.65 -1.05
C ASP A 319 -15.55 -4.28 0.42
N PHE A 320 -15.18 -3.05 0.77
CA PHE A 320 -15.27 -2.57 2.14
C PHE A 320 -16.72 -2.56 2.61
N PHE A 321 -17.64 -1.92 1.89
CA PHE A 321 -19.05 -1.86 2.27
C PHE A 321 -19.65 -3.25 2.50
N GLN A 322 -19.43 -4.20 1.58
CA GLN A 322 -20.01 -5.54 1.70
C GLN A 322 -19.32 -6.42 2.75
N SER A 323 -18.05 -6.13 3.10
CA SER A 323 -17.33 -6.80 4.19
C SER A 323 -17.79 -6.38 5.59
N GLN A 324 -18.44 -5.22 5.69
CA GLN A 324 -18.90 -4.65 6.95
C GLN A 324 -20.34 -5.04 7.27
N ASP A 325 -20.74 -4.86 8.53
CA ASP A 325 -22.10 -5.11 9.01
C ASP A 325 -22.67 -3.92 9.79
N ALA A 326 -23.82 -4.10 10.44
CA ALA A 326 -24.49 -3.08 11.24
C ALA A 326 -23.69 -2.58 12.46
N ASN A 327 -22.55 -3.22 12.78
CA ASN A 327 -21.65 -2.82 13.86
C ASN A 327 -20.48 -1.96 13.36
N TYR A 328 -20.39 -1.69 12.06
CA TYR A 328 -19.36 -0.81 11.52
C TYR A 328 -19.33 0.53 12.27
N THR A 329 -18.13 0.90 12.69
CA THR A 329 -17.82 2.23 13.18
C THR A 329 -16.55 2.70 12.51
N TYR A 330 -16.55 3.92 11.97
CA TYR A 330 -15.34 4.51 11.43
C TYR A 330 -14.37 4.91 12.56
N LYS A 331 -14.88 5.09 13.78
CA LYS A 331 -14.11 5.54 14.94
C LYS A 331 -14.24 4.59 16.12
N TYR A 332 -13.13 3.96 16.50
CA TYR A 332 -13.06 3.10 17.67
C TYR A 332 -12.23 3.77 18.77
N ASN A 333 -12.91 4.23 19.83
CA ASN A 333 -12.26 5.02 20.89
C ASN A 333 -11.50 4.16 21.92
N ALA A 334 -11.71 2.84 21.95
CA ALA A 334 -11.09 1.97 22.93
C ALA A 334 -9.64 1.60 22.55
N ASP A 335 -9.39 1.44 21.25
CA ASP A 335 -8.06 1.22 20.68
C ASP A 335 -7.95 1.97 19.36
N HIS A 336 -7.09 2.97 19.32
CA HIS A 336 -6.85 3.79 18.15
C HIS A 336 -6.22 3.01 16.99
N SER A 337 -5.44 1.97 17.29
CA SER A 337 -4.82 1.15 16.25
C SER A 337 -5.88 0.35 15.48
N GLU A 338 -6.98 -0.03 16.11
CA GLU A 338 -8.09 -0.77 15.50
C GLU A 338 -9.20 0.15 14.95
N SER A 339 -8.89 1.40 14.59
CA SER A 339 -9.85 2.38 14.09
C SER A 339 -9.62 2.73 12.61
N TYR A 340 -10.70 2.90 11.85
CA TYR A 340 -10.67 3.50 10.50
C TYR A 340 -10.57 5.04 10.51
N TYR A 341 -10.27 5.62 11.68
CA TYR A 341 -10.22 7.06 11.91
C TYR A 341 -8.76 7.48 11.93
N PRO A 342 -8.39 8.64 11.36
CA PRO A 342 -7.01 9.07 11.41
C PRO A 342 -6.54 9.29 12.85
N HIS A 343 -5.38 8.75 13.13
CA HIS A 343 -4.60 9.04 14.33
C HIS A 343 -3.29 9.68 13.89
N GLU A 344 -2.78 10.63 14.67
CA GLU A 344 -1.53 11.35 14.34
C GLU A 344 -1.54 12.00 12.92
N GLN A 345 -2.70 12.51 12.50
CA GLN A 345 -2.93 13.28 11.26
C GLN A 345 -2.76 12.49 9.94
N TRP A 346 -2.93 11.16 9.95
CA TRP A 346 -3.02 10.39 8.70
C TRP A 346 -3.94 9.17 8.83
N ASN A 347 -4.44 8.66 7.70
CA ASN A 347 -5.32 7.49 7.66
C ASN A 347 -4.79 6.40 6.71
N GLN A 348 -4.49 5.21 7.24
CA GLN A 348 -4.11 4.04 6.45
C GLN A 348 -5.26 3.53 5.57
N TYR A 349 -6.49 3.73 6.01
CA TYR A 349 -7.70 3.20 5.39
C TYR A 349 -8.33 4.18 4.40
N TYR A 350 -7.55 5.13 3.87
CA TYR A 350 -8.02 6.10 2.87
C TYR A 350 -8.69 5.40 1.67
N TYR A 351 -8.27 4.19 1.31
CA TYR A 351 -8.85 3.45 0.18
C TYR A 351 -10.23 2.83 0.46
N ALA A 352 -10.64 2.69 1.73
CA ALA A 352 -11.77 1.85 2.13
C ALA A 352 -13.13 2.53 1.94
N GLY A 353 -13.18 3.86 2.06
CA GLY A 353 -14.43 4.61 2.00
C GLY A 353 -14.24 6.03 1.49
N ILE A 354 -15.27 6.85 1.69
CA ILE A 354 -15.36 8.17 1.06
C ILE A 354 -15.85 9.20 2.06
N ASP A 355 -15.10 10.28 2.26
CA ASP A 355 -15.55 11.41 3.08
C ASP A 355 -16.40 12.42 2.29
N CYS A 356 -16.90 13.47 2.95
CA CYS A 356 -17.76 14.47 2.31
C CYS A 356 -17.10 15.18 1.11
N SER A 357 -15.84 15.57 1.24
CA SER A 357 -15.06 16.24 0.19
C SER A 357 -14.70 15.31 -0.95
N ALA A 358 -14.35 14.06 -0.63
CA ALA A 358 -14.04 13.05 -1.62
C ALA A 358 -15.29 12.60 -2.39
N PHE A 359 -16.46 12.56 -1.74
CA PHE A 359 -17.74 12.29 -2.40
C PHE A 359 -18.05 13.32 -3.50
N VAL A 360 -17.94 14.60 -3.16
CA VAL A 360 -18.12 15.68 -4.14
C VAL A 360 -17.01 15.64 -5.18
N GLY A 361 -15.76 15.44 -4.77
CA GLY A 361 -14.59 15.36 -5.64
C GLY A 361 -14.69 14.26 -6.69
N TRP A 362 -15.04 13.03 -6.27
CA TRP A 362 -15.27 11.88 -7.15
C TRP A 362 -16.46 12.10 -8.09
N SER A 363 -17.56 12.70 -7.59
CA SER A 363 -18.74 13.02 -8.40
C SER A 363 -18.39 14.00 -9.53
N VAL A 364 -17.58 15.02 -9.22
CA VAL A 364 -17.04 15.96 -10.21
C VAL A 364 -16.07 15.25 -11.16
N TYR A 365 -15.16 14.42 -10.64
CA TYR A 365 -14.19 13.70 -11.45
C TYR A 365 -14.86 12.86 -12.54
N ASN A 366 -15.83 12.03 -12.14
CA ASN A 366 -16.60 11.18 -13.06
C ASN A 366 -17.47 11.97 -14.04
N THR A 367 -17.86 13.20 -13.69
CA THR A 367 -18.58 14.10 -14.62
C THR A 367 -17.64 14.74 -15.64
N MET A 368 -16.38 14.97 -15.25
CA MET A 368 -15.43 15.76 -16.04
C MET A 368 -14.48 14.92 -16.90
N HIS A 369 -14.28 13.64 -16.54
CA HIS A 369 -13.28 12.74 -17.13
C HIS A 369 -13.89 11.44 -17.64
N THR A 370 -13.19 10.79 -18.58
CA THR A 370 -13.59 9.51 -19.20
C THR A 370 -12.61 8.37 -18.94
N THR A 371 -11.49 8.64 -18.28
CA THR A 371 -10.43 7.68 -17.99
C THR A 371 -10.03 7.77 -16.52
N ASN A 372 -9.54 6.67 -15.96
CA ASN A 372 -8.98 6.67 -14.61
C ASN A 372 -7.76 7.59 -14.54
N GLY A 373 -7.59 8.26 -13.40
CA GLY A 373 -6.36 8.95 -13.04
C GLY A 373 -5.51 8.12 -12.10
N SER A 374 -4.25 8.50 -11.94
CA SER A 374 -3.35 7.88 -10.97
C SER A 374 -2.39 8.90 -10.36
N VAL A 375 -2.19 8.81 -9.05
CA VAL A 375 -1.16 9.58 -8.34
C VAL A 375 0.23 9.33 -8.94
N ALA A 376 0.52 8.10 -9.36
CA ALA A 376 1.80 7.72 -9.97
C ALA A 376 2.10 8.46 -11.29
N ASN A 377 1.06 8.94 -11.99
CA ASN A 377 1.19 9.71 -13.22
C ASN A 377 1.23 11.24 -12.97
N GLY A 378 1.11 11.67 -11.71
CA GLY A 378 0.95 13.08 -11.35
C GLY A 378 -0.43 13.65 -11.69
N ASP A 379 -1.43 12.79 -11.92
CA ASP A 379 -2.80 13.22 -12.16
C ASP A 379 -3.37 13.91 -10.91
N LYS A 380 -4.23 14.91 -11.12
CA LYS A 380 -4.89 15.64 -10.04
C LYS A 380 -6.39 15.47 -10.16
N GLY A 381 -7.04 15.09 -9.06
CA GLY A 381 -8.49 15.07 -8.95
C GLY A 381 -9.03 16.34 -8.29
N TYR A 382 -10.17 16.18 -7.60
CA TYR A 382 -10.94 17.29 -7.03
C TYR A 382 -11.22 17.15 -5.52
N VAL A 383 -10.58 16.18 -4.86
CA VAL A 383 -10.58 16.06 -3.40
C VAL A 383 -9.69 17.16 -2.81
N MET A 384 -10.25 17.91 -1.87
CA MET A 384 -9.59 19.00 -1.15
C MET A 384 -10.44 19.39 0.06
N SER A 385 -9.99 20.38 0.86
CA SER A 385 -10.72 20.85 2.04
C SER A 385 -12.20 21.13 1.74
N ALA A 386 -13.09 20.44 2.45
CA ALA A 386 -14.54 20.59 2.31
C ALA A 386 -15.01 22.05 2.43
N THR A 387 -14.39 22.84 3.32
CA THR A 387 -14.70 24.26 3.53
C THR A 387 -14.38 25.13 2.30
N GLN A 388 -13.37 24.75 1.51
CA GLN A 388 -12.86 25.57 0.40
C GLN A 388 -13.36 25.10 -0.97
N GLN A 389 -13.84 23.86 -1.07
CA GLN A 389 -14.11 23.18 -2.33
C GLN A 389 -15.07 23.93 -3.26
N ALA A 390 -16.24 24.38 -2.77
CA ALA A 390 -17.19 25.14 -3.60
C ALA A 390 -16.58 26.46 -4.13
N LYS A 391 -15.79 27.16 -3.31
CA LYS A 391 -15.11 28.40 -3.72
C LYS A 391 -14.01 28.13 -4.73
N ASN A 392 -13.28 27.02 -4.60
CA ASN A 392 -12.28 26.59 -5.57
C ASN A 392 -12.92 26.31 -6.93
N PHE A 393 -14.01 25.53 -6.96
CA PHE A 393 -14.73 25.22 -8.21
C PHE A 393 -15.25 26.45 -8.95
N ALA A 394 -15.68 27.48 -8.21
CA ALA A 394 -16.07 28.74 -8.82
C ALA A 394 -14.86 29.57 -9.29
N ASN A 395 -13.88 29.79 -8.42
CA ASN A 395 -12.86 30.82 -8.63
C ASN A 395 -11.60 30.31 -9.32
N GLU A 396 -11.12 29.13 -8.93
CA GLU A 396 -9.90 28.54 -9.48
C GLU A 396 -10.20 27.71 -10.73
N GLN A 397 -11.29 26.92 -10.71
CA GLN A 397 -11.70 26.13 -11.88
C GLN A 397 -12.55 26.92 -12.89
N GLY A 398 -13.20 28.00 -12.46
CA GLY A 398 -14.00 28.87 -13.33
C GLY A 398 -15.33 28.27 -13.80
N TRP A 399 -15.88 27.27 -13.10
CA TRP A 399 -17.06 26.54 -13.55
C TRP A 399 -18.39 27.16 -13.14
N GLY A 400 -18.37 28.13 -12.24
CA GLY A 400 -19.58 28.73 -11.71
C GLY A 400 -19.32 29.97 -10.89
N THR A 401 -20.33 30.38 -10.12
CA THR A 401 -20.25 31.52 -9.21
C THR A 401 -20.28 31.05 -7.77
N TRP A 402 -19.55 31.73 -6.90
CA TRP A 402 -19.59 31.52 -5.46
C TRP A 402 -20.06 32.79 -4.76
N GLU A 403 -20.97 32.65 -3.81
CA GLU A 403 -21.44 33.74 -2.97
C GLU A 403 -21.25 33.40 -1.49
N GLN A 404 -21.04 34.43 -0.68
CA GLN A 404 -20.99 34.33 0.77
C GLN A 404 -22.04 35.28 1.35
N LYS A 405 -23.21 34.73 1.69
CA LYS A 405 -24.25 35.44 2.43
C LYS A 405 -24.58 34.69 3.71
N ALA A 406 -24.94 35.42 4.75
CA ALA A 406 -25.33 34.83 6.02
C ALA A 406 -26.63 35.48 6.52
N PRO A 407 -27.70 34.70 6.81
CA PRO A 407 -27.84 33.25 6.59
C PRO A 407 -28.26 32.91 5.14
N PHE A 408 -27.88 31.73 4.66
CA PHE A 408 -28.54 31.10 3.50
C PHE A 408 -29.90 30.55 3.90
N LYS A 409 -30.85 30.57 2.96
CA LYS A 409 -32.20 30.01 3.10
C LYS A 409 -32.48 28.99 1.98
N PRO A 410 -33.43 28.07 2.13
CA PRO A 410 -33.73 27.08 1.09
C PRO A 410 -34.02 27.66 -0.30
N GLU A 411 -34.61 28.85 -0.38
CA GLU A 411 -34.85 29.56 -1.65
C GLU A 411 -33.59 30.00 -2.40
N ASP A 412 -32.45 30.04 -1.71
CA ASP A 412 -31.16 30.41 -2.29
C ASP A 412 -30.51 29.27 -3.06
N PHE A 413 -30.95 28.02 -2.86
CA PHE A 413 -30.35 26.84 -3.44
C PHE A 413 -31.07 26.39 -4.71
N LYS A 414 -30.27 25.95 -5.68
CA LYS A 414 -30.68 25.32 -6.92
C LYS A 414 -30.16 23.88 -6.97
N THR A 415 -30.82 23.06 -7.79
CA THR A 415 -30.37 21.70 -8.10
C THR A 415 -28.95 21.74 -8.67
N GLY A 416 -28.06 20.94 -8.06
CA GLY A 416 -26.65 20.83 -8.42
C GLY A 416 -25.72 21.76 -7.65
N ASP A 417 -26.24 22.70 -6.85
CA ASP A 417 -25.39 23.59 -6.07
C ASP A 417 -24.55 22.77 -5.09
N ILE A 418 -23.26 23.09 -5.01
CA ILE A 418 -22.33 22.52 -4.03
C ILE A 418 -22.16 23.55 -2.92
N PHE A 419 -22.43 23.13 -1.69
CA PHE A 419 -22.35 24.00 -0.52
C PHE A 419 -21.25 23.56 0.43
N SER A 420 -20.23 24.40 0.56
CA SER A 420 -19.15 24.24 1.53
C SER A 420 -19.44 25.03 2.80
N MET A 421 -19.41 24.35 3.94
CA MET A 421 -19.43 24.92 5.28
C MET A 421 -18.20 24.48 6.07
N ASN A 422 -18.03 25.00 7.29
CA ASN A 422 -16.87 24.65 8.13
C ASN A 422 -16.81 23.14 8.37
N GLY A 423 -15.86 22.48 7.71
CA GLY A 423 -15.58 21.05 7.84
C GLY A 423 -16.56 20.12 7.11
N HIS A 424 -17.49 20.62 6.29
CA HIS A 424 -18.44 19.76 5.58
C HIS A 424 -18.84 20.33 4.21
N VAL A 425 -19.15 19.45 3.26
CA VAL A 425 -19.60 19.82 1.91
C VAL A 425 -20.65 18.84 1.41
N TRP A 426 -21.59 19.33 0.62
CA TRP A 426 -22.72 18.54 0.09
C TRP A 426 -23.26 19.10 -1.22
N ILE A 427 -24.02 18.28 -1.94
CA ILE A 427 -24.67 18.62 -3.22
C ILE A 427 -26.18 18.78 -2.98
N CYS A 428 -26.76 19.89 -3.42
CA CYS A 428 -28.20 20.09 -3.42
C CYS A 428 -28.84 19.27 -4.53
N LEU A 429 -29.65 18.25 -4.19
CA LEU A 429 -30.44 17.53 -5.19
C LEU A 429 -31.62 18.41 -5.65
N GLY A 430 -32.29 19.08 -4.71
CA GLY A 430 -33.37 20.01 -5.03
C GLY A 430 -34.21 20.40 -3.82
N LYS A 431 -35.15 21.31 -4.06
CA LYS A 431 -36.09 21.82 -3.07
C LYS A 431 -37.45 21.16 -3.20
N CYS A 432 -38.04 20.77 -2.06
CA CYS A 432 -39.38 20.23 -1.93
C CYS A 432 -40.44 21.35 -1.87
N GLU A 433 -41.72 20.99 -2.07
CA GLU A 433 -42.84 21.95 -2.04
C GLU A 433 -43.02 22.62 -0.67
N ASP A 434 -42.70 21.91 0.42
CA ASP A 434 -42.74 22.41 1.79
C ASP A 434 -41.55 23.31 2.15
N GLY A 435 -40.62 23.52 1.21
CA GLY A 435 -39.42 24.32 1.38
C GLY A 435 -38.21 23.58 1.95
N SER A 436 -38.30 22.27 2.23
CA SER A 436 -37.11 21.49 2.63
C SER A 436 -36.18 21.26 1.44
N LEU A 437 -34.92 20.93 1.72
CA LEU A 437 -33.94 20.52 0.71
C LEU A 437 -33.68 19.02 0.81
N VAL A 438 -33.58 18.37 -0.35
CA VAL A 438 -32.96 17.05 -0.46
C VAL A 438 -31.50 17.27 -0.84
N ILE A 439 -30.59 16.66 -0.09
CA ILE A 439 -29.15 16.80 -0.29
C ILE A 439 -28.51 15.43 -0.51
N LEU A 440 -27.35 15.43 -1.17
CA LEU A 440 -26.45 14.29 -1.26
C LEU A 440 -25.16 14.66 -0.53
N HIS A 441 -24.75 13.82 0.42
CA HIS A 441 -23.51 13.99 1.17
C HIS A 441 -23.01 12.64 1.66
N SER A 442 -21.73 12.60 2.01
CA SER A 442 -21.16 11.52 2.81
C SER A 442 -20.90 12.10 4.21
N THR A 443 -21.53 11.54 5.25
CA THR A 443 -21.37 12.02 6.62
C THR A 443 -21.57 10.87 7.59
N PRO A 444 -20.83 10.82 8.72
CA PRO A 444 -21.02 9.74 9.68
C PRO A 444 -22.43 9.80 10.27
N SER A 445 -23.13 8.66 10.21
CA SER A 445 -24.45 8.45 10.80
C SER A 445 -24.45 7.23 11.71
N ASP A 446 -25.34 7.22 12.70
CA ASP A 446 -25.47 6.09 13.61
C ASP A 446 -26.17 4.91 12.91
N SER A 447 -25.62 3.72 13.09
CA SER A 447 -26.23 2.47 12.65
C SER A 447 -27.43 2.11 13.53
N ILE A 448 -28.19 1.09 13.14
CA ILE A 448 -29.30 0.54 13.95
C ILE A 448 -28.86 0.03 15.33
N ASN A 449 -27.55 -0.23 15.50
CA ASN A 449 -26.94 -0.66 16.76
C ASN A 449 -26.31 0.50 17.54
N GLY A 450 -26.49 1.74 17.08
CA GLY A 450 -25.95 2.95 17.73
C GLY A 450 -24.44 3.13 17.54
N GLN A 451 -23.84 2.48 16.53
CA GLN A 451 -22.44 2.68 16.16
C GLN A 451 -22.32 3.78 15.12
N GLY A 452 -21.46 4.77 15.34
CA GLY A 452 -21.28 5.88 14.40
C GLY A 452 -20.39 5.47 13.23
N GLY A 453 -20.87 5.58 11.99
CA GLY A 453 -20.07 5.23 10.81
C GLY A 453 -20.84 4.97 9.52
N GLY A 454 -22.16 4.91 9.55
CA GLY A 454 -22.95 4.93 8.30
C GLY A 454 -22.57 6.15 7.44
N GLY A 455 -22.59 5.99 6.12
CA GLY A 455 -22.17 7.03 5.16
C GLY A 455 -23.32 7.71 4.44
#